data_AF-A0A2I1DHU5-F1
#
_entry.id   AF-A0A2I1DHU5-F1
#
_cell.length_a   1.000
_cell.length_b   1.000
_cell.length_c   1.000
_cell.angle_alpha   90.00
_cell.angle_beta   90.00
_cell.angle_gamma   90.00
#
_symmetry.space_group_name_H-M   'P 1'
#
loop_
_entity.id
_entity.type
_entity.pdbx_description
1 polymer ?
#
loop_
_entity_poly.entity_id
_entity_poly.type
_entity_poly.pdbx_seq_one_letter_code
_entity_poly.pdbx_strand_id
1 'polypeptide(L)'
;MSGIAVKNWRQNPRLRAYRRKGGKANRRLQSRRIEAFLEFCELQMHETKAARIGARHVQAYWATLTDRAPATRYHHWLALCHWWDMLDKPGKPPQPG
;
A
#
# COMPACT_ATOMS: atom_id res chain seq x y z
N MET A 1 3.67 -28.39 -6.53
CA MET A 1 4.51 -28.14 -5.35
C MET A 1 5.84 -27.57 -5.80
N SER A 2 6.03 -26.26 -5.68
CA SER A 2 7.36 -25.64 -5.74
C SER A 2 7.31 -24.36 -4.91
N GLY A 3 7.73 -24.48 -3.64
CA GLY A 3 7.83 -23.35 -2.73
C GLY A 3 9.01 -22.48 -3.09
N ILE A 4 8.77 -21.19 -3.29
CA ILE A 4 9.84 -20.20 -3.33
C ILE A 4 9.95 -19.63 -1.91
N ALA A 5 10.92 -20.17 -1.18
CA ALA A 5 11.40 -19.56 0.04
C ALA A 5 12.18 -18.29 -0.32
N VAL A 6 11.72 -17.12 0.13
CA VAL A 6 12.61 -15.95 0.23
C VAL A 6 12.60 -15.46 1.68
N LYS A 7 13.41 -16.15 2.49
CA LYS A 7 14.07 -15.53 3.65
C LYS A 7 14.87 -14.32 3.13
N ASN A 8 14.79 -13.19 3.84
CA ASN A 8 15.51 -11.92 3.63
C ASN A 8 14.97 -10.90 2.60
N TRP A 9 13.88 -10.22 2.97
CA TRP A 9 13.42 -8.95 2.39
C TRP A 9 14.51 -7.85 2.28
N ARG A 10 15.60 -7.93 3.06
CA ARG A 10 16.76 -7.01 3.01
C ARG A 10 17.54 -7.05 1.69
N GLN A 11 17.45 -8.15 0.93
CA GLN A 11 18.21 -8.33 -0.32
C GLN A 11 17.42 -8.01 -1.59
N ASN A 12 16.14 -7.61 -1.50
CA ASN A 12 15.35 -7.28 -2.69
C ASN A 12 15.97 -6.07 -3.45
N PRO A 13 16.47 -6.26 -4.69
CA PRO A 13 17.21 -5.23 -5.41
C PRO A 13 16.32 -4.05 -5.84
N ARG A 14 15.02 -4.27 -6.02
CA ARG A 14 14.02 -3.22 -6.33
C ARG A 14 13.74 -2.34 -5.11
N LEU A 15 13.66 -2.95 -3.93
CA LEU A 15 13.53 -2.22 -2.65
C LEU A 15 14.80 -1.39 -2.36
N ARG A 16 16.00 -1.92 -2.64
CA ARG A 16 17.26 -1.18 -2.49
C ARG A 16 17.36 0.00 -3.48
N ALA A 17 16.88 -0.16 -4.71
CA ALA A 17 16.84 0.92 -5.70
C ALA A 17 15.83 2.01 -5.32
N TYR A 18 14.63 1.63 -4.87
CA TYR A 18 13.61 2.55 -4.36
C TYR A 18 14.11 3.35 -3.13
N ARG A 19 14.85 2.69 -2.23
CA ARG A 19 15.47 3.33 -1.05
C ARG A 19 16.59 4.32 -1.41
N ARG A 20 17.25 4.14 -2.57
CA ARG A 20 18.34 4.99 -3.06
C ARG A 20 17.86 6.23 -3.85
N LYS A 21 16.68 6.18 -4.47
CA LYS A 21 16.16 7.28 -5.32
C LYS A 21 15.21 8.25 -4.62
N GLY A 22 14.71 7.93 -3.42
CA GLY A 22 13.80 8.80 -2.65
C GLY A 22 14.35 9.19 -1.28
N GLY A 23 14.23 10.47 -0.91
CA GLY A 23 14.63 10.96 0.40
C GLY A 23 13.92 10.25 1.56
N LYS A 24 14.56 10.22 2.74
CA LYS A 24 14.01 9.67 4.00
C LYS A 24 12.57 10.15 4.27
N ALA A 25 12.26 11.40 3.91
CA ALA A 25 10.94 12.00 4.02
C ALA A 25 9.89 11.30 3.15
N ASN A 26 10.20 10.98 1.89
CA ASN A 26 9.24 10.34 0.99
C ASN A 26 8.84 8.95 1.49
N ARG A 27 9.81 8.16 1.99
CA ARG A 27 9.50 6.85 2.59
C ARG A 27 8.60 6.96 3.81
N ARG A 28 8.86 7.93 4.70
CA ARG A 28 8.03 8.21 5.87
C ARG A 28 6.60 8.60 5.46
N LEU A 29 6.45 9.40 4.42
CA LEU A 29 5.13 9.78 3.89
C LEU A 29 4.38 8.58 3.33
N GLN A 30 5.06 7.69 2.58
CA GLN A 30 4.42 6.46 2.08
C GLN A 30 3.99 5.54 3.22
N SER A 31 4.83 5.35 4.25
CA SER A 31 4.45 4.57 5.44
C SER A 31 3.21 5.13 6.13
N ARG A 32 3.15 6.45 6.36
CA ARG A 32 1.97 7.09 6.98
C ARG A 32 0.68 6.90 6.18
N ARG A 33 0.77 6.89 4.85
CA ARG A 33 -0.40 6.67 3.98
C ARG A 33 -0.88 5.22 4.03
N ILE A 34 0.05 4.27 4.15
CA ILE A 34 -0.27 2.86 4.37
C ILE A 34 -0.93 2.69 5.75
N GLU A 35 -0.35 3.27 6.80
CA GLU A 35 -0.92 3.27 8.16
C GLU A 35 -2.34 3.82 8.17
N ALA A 36 -2.58 4.99 7.55
CA ALA A 36 -3.91 5.58 7.45
C ALA A 36 -4.93 4.68 6.72
N PHE A 37 -4.49 3.92 5.71
CA PHE A 37 -5.35 2.95 5.02
C PHE A 37 -5.66 1.73 5.91
N LEU A 38 -4.67 1.20 6.61
CA LEU A 38 -4.85 0.04 7.50
C LEU A 38 -5.70 0.38 8.71
N GLU A 39 -5.48 1.56 9.30
CA GLU A 39 -6.31 2.11 10.37
C GLU A 39 -7.76 2.27 9.92
N PHE A 40 -7.99 2.77 8.70
CA PHE A 40 -9.34 2.79 8.12
C PHE A 40 -9.94 1.38 8.00
N CYS A 41 -9.17 0.40 7.50
CA CYS A 41 -9.66 -0.98 7.36
C CYS A 41 -10.02 -1.59 8.72
N GLU A 42 -9.23 -1.34 9.75
CA GLU A 42 -9.47 -1.82 11.10
C GLU A 42 -10.68 -1.15 11.73
N LEU A 43 -10.74 0.19 11.74
CA LEU A 43 -11.74 0.94 12.48
C LEU A 43 -13.10 1.01 11.78
N GLN A 44 -13.12 1.08 10.45
CA GLN A 44 -14.35 1.32 9.68
C GLN A 44 -14.87 0.06 8.98
N MET A 45 -13.97 -0.89 8.66
CA MET A 45 -14.33 -2.11 7.94
C MET A 45 -14.15 -3.38 8.80
N HIS A 46 -13.65 -3.24 10.03
CA HIS A 46 -13.38 -4.32 10.98
C HIS A 46 -12.51 -5.46 10.40
N GLU A 47 -11.59 -5.13 9.47
CA GLU A 47 -10.68 -6.10 8.85
C GLU A 47 -9.24 -5.79 9.21
N THR A 48 -8.65 -6.67 10.03
CA THR A 48 -7.27 -6.56 10.53
C THR A 48 -6.31 -7.51 9.81
N LYS A 49 -6.81 -8.49 9.06
CA LYS A 49 -5.96 -9.47 8.37
C LYS A 49 -5.54 -8.94 7.00
N ALA A 50 -4.28 -8.56 6.88
CA ALA A 50 -3.70 -8.03 5.63
C ALA A 50 -4.00 -8.87 4.37
N ALA A 51 -4.04 -10.20 4.51
CA ALA A 51 -4.39 -11.10 3.40
C ALA A 51 -5.83 -10.89 2.87
N ARG A 52 -6.78 -10.58 3.76
CA ARG A 52 -8.21 -10.39 3.46
C ARG A 52 -8.54 -8.96 2.98
N ILE A 53 -7.67 -8.00 3.27
CA ILE A 53 -7.77 -6.64 2.73
C ILE A 53 -7.56 -6.69 1.20
N GLY A 54 -8.66 -6.51 0.46
CA GLY A 54 -8.72 -6.51 -1.01
C GLY A 54 -9.37 -5.28 -1.62
N ALA A 55 -9.71 -5.35 -2.91
CA ALA A 55 -10.19 -4.22 -3.73
C ALA A 55 -11.37 -3.44 -3.12
N ARG A 56 -12.32 -4.14 -2.49
CA ARG A 56 -13.46 -3.52 -1.79
C ARG A 56 -13.02 -2.50 -0.74
N HIS A 57 -11.97 -2.81 0.04
CA HIS A 57 -11.46 -1.91 1.08
C HIS A 57 -10.76 -0.70 0.47
N VAL A 58 -10.05 -0.89 -0.64
CA VAL A 58 -9.43 0.21 -1.39
C VAL A 58 -10.48 1.18 -1.93
N GLN A 59 -11.56 0.65 -2.53
CA GLN A 59 -12.66 1.48 -3.02
C GLN A 59 -13.38 2.22 -1.88
N ALA A 60 -13.65 1.54 -0.76
CA ALA A 60 -14.23 2.17 0.42
C ALA A 60 -13.32 3.28 0.98
N TYR A 61 -12.00 3.07 0.97
CA TYR A 61 -11.04 4.10 1.38
C TYR A 61 -11.04 5.30 0.43
N TRP A 62 -11.21 5.11 -0.87
CA TRP A 62 -11.36 6.23 -1.81
C TRP A 62 -12.58 7.09 -1.53
N ALA A 63 -13.68 6.50 -1.05
CA ALA A 63 -14.85 7.25 -0.64
C ALA A 63 -14.59 8.19 0.56
N THR A 64 -13.57 7.95 1.38
CA THR A 64 -13.21 8.84 2.49
C THR A 64 -12.24 9.97 2.10
N LEU A 65 -11.69 9.92 0.89
CA LEU A 65 -10.72 10.89 0.39
C LEU A 65 -11.27 11.79 -0.73
N THR A 66 -12.59 11.83 -0.93
CA THR A 66 -13.24 12.59 -2.02
C THR A 66 -12.85 14.07 -2.04
N ASP A 67 -12.71 14.68 -0.86
CA ASP A 67 -12.37 16.10 -0.72
C ASP A 67 -10.87 16.39 -0.85
N ARG A 68 -10.05 15.36 -1.10
CA ARG A 68 -8.60 15.51 -1.28
C ARG A 68 -8.26 15.80 -2.74
N ALA A 69 -7.29 16.70 -2.91
CA ALA A 69 -6.74 17.03 -4.22
C ALA A 69 -6.32 15.76 -4.99
N PRO A 70 -6.49 15.71 -6.33
CA PRO A 70 -6.15 14.55 -7.14
C PRO A 70 -4.70 14.05 -6.93
N ALA A 71 -3.74 14.98 -6.82
CA ALA A 71 -2.34 14.65 -6.56
C ALA A 71 -2.16 13.92 -5.20
N THR A 72 -2.91 14.31 -4.17
CA THR A 72 -2.89 13.64 -2.87
C THR A 72 -3.45 12.22 -2.99
N ARG A 73 -4.61 12.04 -3.63
CA ARG A 73 -5.21 10.71 -3.87
C ARG A 73 -4.26 9.79 -4.65
N TYR A 74 -3.58 10.34 -5.66
CA TYR A 74 -2.54 9.63 -6.41
C TYR A 74 -1.37 9.17 -5.52
N HIS A 75 -0.89 10.01 -4.60
CA HIS A 75 0.16 9.61 -3.66
C HIS A 75 -0.29 8.51 -2.68
N HIS A 76 -1.56 8.52 -2.25
CA HIS A 76 -2.12 7.39 -1.51
C HIS A 76 -2.13 6.13 -2.37
N TRP A 77 -2.54 6.21 -3.64
CA TRP A 77 -2.52 5.05 -4.54
C TRP A 77 -1.11 4.48 -4.74
N LEU A 78 -0.09 5.33 -4.90
CA LEU A 78 1.30 4.87 -4.95
C LEU A 78 1.72 4.13 -3.66
N ALA A 79 1.28 4.62 -2.49
CA ALA A 79 1.53 3.96 -1.22
C ALA A 79 0.84 2.58 -1.16
N LEU A 80 -0.41 2.50 -1.63
CA LEU A 80 -1.15 1.24 -1.72
C LEU A 80 -0.51 0.25 -2.70
N CYS A 81 0.02 0.70 -3.83
CA CYS A 81 0.77 -0.16 -4.75
C CYS A 81 1.98 -0.79 -4.05
N HIS A 82 2.75 -0.01 -3.28
CA HIS A 82 3.85 -0.58 -2.50
C HIS A 82 3.39 -1.60 -1.47
N TRP A 83 2.26 -1.34 -0.81
CA TRP A 83 1.69 -2.30 0.14
C TRP A 83 1.16 -3.57 -0.54
N TRP A 84 0.56 -3.44 -1.72
CA TRP A 84 0.10 -4.57 -2.55
C TRP A 84 1.28 -5.48 -2.96
N ASP A 85 2.36 -4.87 -3.42
CA ASP A 85 3.60 -5.55 -3.78
C ASP A 85 4.22 -6.26 -2.56
N MET A 86 4.19 -5.64 -1.37
CA MET A 86 4.70 -6.26 -0.13
C MET A 86 3.89 -7.51 0.30
N LEU A 87 2.64 -7.63 -0.14
CA LEU A 87 1.78 -8.77 0.14
C LEU A 87 1.76 -9.80 -0.99
N ASP A 88 2.59 -9.61 -2.02
CA ASP A 88 2.60 -10.43 -3.23
C ASP A 88 1.20 -10.60 -3.86
N LYS A 89 0.34 -9.58 -3.72
CA LYS A 89 -1.00 -9.62 -4.31
C LYS A 89 -0.89 -9.38 -5.82
N PRO A 90 -1.64 -10.12 -6.65
CA PRO A 90 -1.58 -9.95 -8.09
C PRO A 90 -2.14 -8.58 -8.51
N GLY A 91 -1.59 -8.06 -9.62
CA GLY A 91 -2.03 -6.81 -10.22
C GLY A 91 -1.71 -5.58 -9.38
N LYS A 92 -2.61 -4.60 -9.41
CA LYS A 92 -2.50 -3.34 -8.65
C LYS A 92 -3.79 -3.10 -7.89
N PRO A 93 -3.76 -2.35 -6.78
CA PRO A 93 -4.97 -1.89 -6.13
C PRO A 93 -5.77 -0.97 -7.09
N PRO A 94 -7.11 -0.92 -6.96
CA PRO A 94 -7.94 0.02 -7.70
C PRO A 94 -7.42 1.46 -7.60
N GLN A 95 -7.40 2.16 -8.73
CA GLN A 95 -7.08 3.59 -8.77
C GLN A 95 -8.23 4.41 -8.16
N PRO A 96 -7.94 5.61 -7.59
CA PRO A 96 -8.99 6.54 -7.24
C PRO A 96 -9.76 6.93 -8.50
N GLY A 97 -11.09 6.94 -8.42
CA GLY A 97 -11.97 7.45 -9.46
C GLY A 97 -11.86 8.96 -9.66
#